data_AF-A0A8X6PTK4-F1
#
_entry.id   AF-A0A8X6PTK4-F1
#
_cell.length_a   1.000
_cell.length_b   1.000
_cell.length_c   1.000
_cell.angle_alpha   90.00
_cell.angle_beta   90.00
_cell.angle_gamma   90.00
#
_symmetry.space_group_name_H-M   'P 1'
#
loop_
_entity.id
_entity.type
_entity.pdbx_description
1 polymer ?
#
loop_
_entity_poly.entity_id
_entity_poly.type
_entity_poly.pdbx_seq_one_letter_code
_entity_poly.pdbx_strand_id
1 'polypeptide(L)'
;MESGNLSTQWSQARHSADRLPKYLKFEWTCNEELGCIYLNLFRSPNPVCVTPSTAGLVTRFLRDDLESYYTKQLSGLVDQRKTVEVFSQHLASNHFLQAGDYTRFCDWNFIHRARLGFLQLNSTMRFSNRNPRYHKCGYARETIPHVLNHCKPHSDAWKRWHDAIQNRVARAIPSSVGSVSINKKFPGLTKTLIPDMVLTKKSGEVFIIDFTVAFEDRLKSLASARQSKIDKYLPIVEHLRREGKTAHVDAIVVGSLGSWDPANDDALAQIGVSRKCSSLMRKLICSDTIRWGTDIYIQHLTGKKQY
;
A
#
# COMPACT_ATOMS: atom_id res chain seq x y z
N MET A 1 -17.99 43.34 -14.05
CA MET A 1 -16.95 42.40 -13.59
C MET A 1 -15.87 43.23 -12.95
N GLU A 2 -15.99 43.47 -11.65
CA GLU A 2 -14.96 44.20 -10.90
C GLU A 2 -13.68 43.37 -10.91
N SER A 3 -12.62 43.98 -11.44
CA SER A 3 -11.25 43.49 -11.34
C SER A 3 -10.86 43.45 -9.87
N GLY A 4 -11.07 42.29 -9.23
CA GLY A 4 -10.57 42.02 -7.89
C GLY A 4 -9.10 42.39 -7.82
N ASN A 5 -8.77 43.36 -6.97
CA ASN A 5 -7.45 43.96 -6.87
C ASN A 5 -6.44 42.85 -6.50
N LEU A 6 -5.66 42.39 -7.48
CA LEU A 6 -4.69 41.29 -7.33
C LEU A 6 -3.84 41.49 -6.07
N SER A 7 -3.44 42.72 -5.75
CA SER A 7 -2.62 43.03 -4.56
C SER A 7 -3.27 42.57 -3.24
N THR A 8 -4.60 42.59 -3.14
CA THR A 8 -5.32 42.25 -1.90
C THR A 8 -5.41 40.73 -1.68
N GLN A 9 -5.70 39.95 -2.72
CA GLN A 9 -5.72 38.48 -2.63
C GLN A 9 -4.32 37.92 -2.36
N TRP A 10 -3.28 38.48 -2.98
CA TRP A 10 -1.89 38.03 -2.80
C TRP A 10 -1.27 38.44 -1.47
N SER A 11 -1.71 39.57 -0.90
CA SER A 11 -1.31 39.96 0.46
C SER A 11 -1.97 39.07 1.51
N GLN A 12 -3.23 38.67 1.30
CA GLN A 12 -3.91 37.68 2.15
C GLN A 12 -3.25 36.30 2.07
N ALA A 13 -2.85 35.83 0.88
CA ALA A 13 -2.14 34.57 0.70
C ALA A 13 -0.78 34.57 1.43
N ARG A 14 0.00 35.65 1.32
CA ARG A 14 1.26 35.83 2.05
C ARG A 14 1.05 35.82 3.56
N HIS A 15 0.14 36.64 4.08
CA HIS A 15 -0.16 36.67 5.51
C HIS A 15 -0.71 35.35 6.07
N SER A 16 -1.51 34.62 5.28
CA SER A 16 -1.99 33.29 5.67
C SER A 16 -0.87 32.25 5.70
N ALA A 17 0.18 32.46 4.90
CA ALA A 17 1.35 31.58 4.82
C ALA A 17 2.48 31.98 5.78
N ASP A 18 2.48 33.17 6.40
CA ASP A 18 3.51 33.66 7.34
C ASP A 18 3.75 32.76 8.56
N ARG A 19 2.82 31.83 8.88
CA ARG A 19 2.96 30.86 9.99
C ARG A 19 3.62 29.55 9.58
N LEU A 20 3.73 29.27 8.28
CA LEU A 20 4.35 28.07 7.71
C LEU A 20 5.90 28.04 7.78
N PRO A 21 6.67 29.15 7.86
CA PRO A 21 8.13 29.16 7.92
C PRO A 21 8.77 28.30 9.02
N LYS A 22 8.05 28.02 10.11
CA LYS A 22 8.53 27.15 11.19
C LYS A 22 8.83 25.71 10.72
N TYR A 23 8.17 25.26 9.66
CA TYR A 23 8.30 23.89 9.13
C TYR A 23 8.58 23.87 7.61
N LEU A 24 8.25 24.93 6.88
CA LEU A 24 8.39 25.05 5.43
C LEU A 24 9.11 26.35 5.05
N LYS A 25 10.33 26.27 4.52
CA LYS A 25 11.00 27.44 3.94
C LYS A 25 10.52 27.62 2.50
N PHE A 26 9.90 28.75 2.20
CA PHE A 26 9.53 29.16 0.86
C PHE A 26 9.58 30.69 0.75
N GLU A 27 9.78 31.17 -0.47
CA GLU A 27 9.79 32.59 -0.80
C GLU A 27 8.85 32.86 -1.97
N TRP A 28 8.24 34.04 -1.98
CA TRP A 28 7.42 34.50 -3.08
C TRP A 28 8.18 35.56 -3.87
N THR A 29 8.36 35.34 -5.17
CA THR A 29 8.93 36.35 -6.07
C THR A 29 7.89 36.74 -7.10
N CYS A 30 7.56 38.04 -7.19
CA CYS A 30 6.62 38.52 -8.19
C CYS A 30 7.33 38.71 -9.54
N ASN A 31 6.66 38.33 -10.63
CA ASN A 31 7.05 38.70 -11.98
C ASN A 31 5.89 39.49 -12.61
N GLU A 32 6.08 40.81 -12.67
CA GLU A 32 5.06 41.75 -13.17
C GLU A 32 4.86 41.61 -14.68
N GLU A 33 5.91 41.30 -15.45
CA GLU A 33 5.85 41.14 -16.91
C GLU A 33 4.99 39.93 -17.34
N LEU A 34 5.07 38.84 -16.56
CA LEU A 34 4.33 37.61 -16.82
C LEU A 34 3.01 37.51 -16.05
N GLY A 35 2.68 38.50 -15.23
CA GLY A 35 1.47 38.52 -14.41
C GLY A 35 1.37 37.34 -13.43
N CYS A 36 2.50 36.86 -12.93
CA CYS A 36 2.59 35.66 -12.10
C CYS A 36 3.45 35.86 -10.86
N ILE A 37 3.32 34.93 -9.91
CA ILE A 37 4.17 34.86 -8.72
C ILE A 37 4.88 33.52 -8.74
N TYR A 38 6.20 33.55 -8.65
CA TYR A 38 7.00 32.37 -8.40
C TYR A 38 6.94 32.03 -6.91
N LEU A 39 6.47 30.83 -6.62
CA LEU A 39 6.64 30.19 -5.32
C LEU A 39 7.97 29.42 -5.34
N ASN A 40 9.00 30.02 -4.74
CA ASN A 40 10.30 29.40 -4.54
C ASN A 40 10.21 28.47 -3.33
N LEU A 41 10.05 27.18 -3.60
CA LEU A 41 10.13 26.17 -2.56
C LEU A 41 11.61 25.84 -2.37
N PHE A 42 12.17 26.04 -1.19
CA PHE A 42 13.63 25.84 -0.96
C PHE A 42 14.10 24.41 -1.24
N ARG A 43 13.17 23.45 -1.32
CA ARG A 43 13.45 22.03 -1.54
C ARG A 43 13.05 21.55 -2.95
N SER A 44 12.42 22.41 -3.76
CA SER A 44 12.22 22.19 -5.19
C SER A 44 13.30 22.94 -5.97
N PRO A 45 13.97 22.30 -6.94
CA PRO A 45 14.97 22.97 -7.77
C PRO A 45 14.35 24.03 -8.69
N ASN A 46 13.05 23.92 -8.98
CA ASN A 46 12.35 24.82 -9.88
C ASN A 46 11.25 25.59 -9.13
N PRO A 47 11.21 26.93 -9.27
CA PRO A 47 10.12 27.72 -8.72
C PRO A 47 8.80 27.43 -9.43
N VAL A 48 7.72 27.39 -8.67
CA VAL A 48 6.39 27.11 -9.22
C VAL A 48 5.73 28.42 -9.62
N CYS A 49 5.39 28.56 -10.90
CA CYS A 49 4.68 29.72 -11.42
C CYS A 49 3.19 29.67 -11.01
N VAL A 50 2.76 30.63 -10.20
CA VAL A 50 1.39 30.81 -9.73
C VAL A 50 0.76 31.98 -10.46
N THR A 51 -0.27 31.71 -11.23
CA THR A 51 -1.09 32.70 -11.94
C THR A 51 -2.45 32.81 -11.23
N PRO A 52 -3.29 33.80 -11.56
CA PRO A 52 -4.66 33.84 -11.05
C PRO A 52 -5.45 32.55 -11.32
N SER A 53 -5.21 31.88 -12.46
CA SER A 53 -5.85 30.60 -12.81
C SER A 53 -5.32 29.40 -12.01
N THR A 54 -4.09 29.47 -11.50
CA THR A 54 -3.47 28.39 -10.69
C THR A 54 -3.38 28.73 -9.20
N ALA A 55 -3.91 29.88 -8.76
CA ALA A 55 -3.89 30.33 -7.37
C ALA A 55 -4.45 29.30 -6.38
N GLY A 56 -5.52 28.57 -6.77
CA GLY A 56 -6.10 27.50 -5.97
C GLY A 56 -5.17 26.31 -5.73
N LEU A 57 -4.09 26.16 -6.51
CA LEU A 57 -3.11 25.07 -6.40
C LEU A 57 -1.98 25.37 -5.42
N VAL A 58 -1.84 26.60 -4.94
CA VAL A 58 -0.79 27.00 -3.96
C VAL A 58 -0.74 26.05 -2.76
N THR A 59 -1.90 25.76 -2.17
CA THR A 59 -1.99 24.88 -1.01
C THR A 59 -1.48 23.47 -1.34
N ARG A 60 -1.73 22.99 -2.57
CA ARG A 60 -1.24 21.70 -3.03
C ARG A 60 0.29 21.72 -3.16
N PHE A 61 0.86 22.74 -3.80
CA PHE A 61 2.32 22.83 -3.96
C PHE A 61 3.06 22.88 -2.62
N LEU A 62 2.55 23.65 -1.66
CA LEU A 62 3.13 23.71 -0.30
C LEU A 62 3.00 22.36 0.44
N ARG A 63 1.88 21.65 0.27
CA ARG A 63 1.67 20.31 0.85
C ARG A 63 2.61 19.28 0.24
N ASP A 64 2.77 19.30 -1.08
CA ASP A 64 3.66 18.37 -1.80
C ASP A 64 5.13 18.55 -1.32
N ASP A 65 5.57 19.80 -1.09
CA ASP A 65 6.91 20.09 -0.55
C ASP A 65 7.08 19.62 0.91
N LEU A 66 6.07 19.85 1.76
CA LEU A 66 6.05 19.34 3.14
C LEU A 66 6.06 17.81 3.19
N GLU A 67 5.26 17.16 2.36
CA GLU A 67 5.18 15.71 2.25
C GLU A 67 6.54 15.13 1.84
N SER A 68 7.19 15.72 0.83
CA SER A 68 8.54 15.36 0.42
C SER A 68 9.55 15.50 1.56
N TYR A 69 9.49 16.60 2.32
CA TYR A 69 10.37 16.82 3.47
C TYR A 69 10.21 15.77 4.57
N TYR A 70 8.99 15.55 5.06
CA TYR A 70 8.73 14.59 6.12
C TYR A 70 9.02 13.16 5.65
N THR A 71 8.69 12.83 4.39
CA THR A 71 9.03 11.54 3.80
C THR A 71 10.55 11.33 3.80
N LYS A 72 11.33 12.34 3.43
CA LYS A 72 12.81 12.28 3.46
C LYS A 72 13.35 12.13 4.88
N GLN A 73 12.82 12.85 5.86
CA GLN A 73 13.25 12.73 7.26
C GLN A 73 12.91 11.35 7.85
N LEU A 74 11.67 10.89 7.68
CA LEU A 74 11.22 9.58 8.16
C LEU A 74 11.98 8.44 7.46
N SER A 75 12.26 8.60 6.17
CA SER A 75 13.12 7.68 5.41
C SER A 75 14.59 7.74 5.83
N GLY A 76 15.01 8.72 6.64
CA GLY A 76 16.33 8.77 7.24
C GLY A 76 16.45 7.93 8.52
N LEU A 77 15.33 7.56 9.15
CA LEU A 77 15.32 6.87 10.44
C LEU A 77 15.51 5.35 10.28
N VAL A 78 16.45 4.76 11.01
CA VAL A 78 16.90 3.37 10.81
C VAL A 78 15.76 2.34 10.89
N ASP A 79 14.89 2.44 11.90
CA ASP A 79 13.80 1.49 12.12
C ASP A 79 12.54 1.84 11.30
N GLN A 80 12.22 3.13 11.20
CA GLN A 80 10.94 3.61 10.63
C GLN A 80 10.98 3.79 9.11
N ARG A 81 12.17 3.95 8.52
CA ARG A 81 12.37 4.07 7.06
C ARG A 81 11.74 2.91 6.29
N LYS A 82 11.84 1.70 6.84
CA LYS A 82 11.52 0.45 6.13
C LYS A 82 10.07 0.39 5.67
N THR A 83 9.14 0.80 6.54
CA THR A 83 7.70 0.77 6.28
C THR A 83 7.25 2.03 5.54
N VAL A 84 7.81 3.19 5.89
CA VAL A 84 7.49 4.49 5.24
C VAL A 84 7.74 4.45 3.75
N GLU A 85 8.89 3.90 3.33
CA GLU A 85 9.25 3.75 1.91
C GLU A 85 8.18 2.99 1.12
N VAL A 86 7.48 2.04 1.76
CA VAL A 86 6.49 1.18 1.12
C VAL A 86 5.12 1.84 1.10
N PHE A 87 4.59 2.28 2.24
CA PHE A 87 3.24 2.85 2.27
C PHE A 87 3.15 4.21 1.58
N SER A 88 4.26 4.92 1.37
CA SER A 88 4.29 6.19 0.62
C SER A 88 4.09 6.00 -0.88
N GLN A 89 4.23 4.78 -1.42
CA GLN A 89 4.13 4.54 -2.86
C GLN A 89 2.71 4.71 -3.41
N HIS A 90 1.69 4.60 -2.56
CA HIS A 90 0.31 4.64 -3.03
C HIS A 90 -0.65 5.20 -1.97
N LEU A 91 -1.52 6.13 -2.38
CA LEU A 91 -2.44 6.84 -1.48
C LEU A 91 -3.41 5.91 -0.74
N ALA A 92 -3.81 4.78 -1.35
CA ALA A 92 -4.70 3.82 -0.69
C ALA A 92 -4.10 3.24 0.60
N SER A 93 -2.76 3.16 0.70
CA SER A 93 -2.05 2.67 1.88
C SER A 93 -2.26 3.56 3.12
N ASN A 94 -2.70 4.81 2.92
CA ASN A 94 -2.82 5.83 3.97
C ASN A 94 -4.22 6.45 4.04
N HIS A 95 -5.20 5.89 3.33
CA HIS A 95 -6.53 6.51 3.18
C HIS A 95 -7.26 6.74 4.52
N PHE A 96 -6.99 5.89 5.53
CA PHE A 96 -7.62 5.92 6.84
C PHE A 96 -7.00 6.95 7.80
N LEU A 97 -5.87 7.60 7.43
CA LEU A 97 -5.15 8.49 8.35
C LEU A 97 -5.99 9.72 8.75
N GLN A 98 -6.75 10.29 7.82
CA GLN A 98 -7.50 11.53 8.06
C GLN A 98 -8.94 11.28 8.49
N ALA A 99 -9.67 10.44 7.75
CA ALA A 99 -11.11 10.23 7.98
C ALA A 99 -11.43 8.95 8.78
N GLY A 100 -10.48 8.02 8.92
CA GLY A 100 -10.74 6.72 9.53
C GLY A 100 -11.62 5.79 8.67
N ASP A 101 -11.88 6.17 7.41
CA ASP A 101 -12.74 5.40 6.51
C ASP A 101 -12.38 3.92 6.47
N TYR A 102 -13.40 3.08 6.48
CA TYR A 102 -13.32 1.61 6.36
C TYR A 102 -12.44 0.92 7.42
N THR A 103 -12.04 1.61 8.49
CA THR A 103 -11.06 1.13 9.47
C THR A 103 -11.66 1.22 10.87
N ARG A 104 -11.68 0.11 11.62
CA ARG A 104 -12.19 0.13 13.00
C ARG A 104 -11.25 0.96 13.88
N PHE A 105 -11.76 1.51 14.98
CA PHE A 105 -10.91 2.28 15.91
C PHE A 105 -9.74 1.44 16.47
N CYS A 106 -9.97 0.16 16.77
CA CYS A 106 -8.90 -0.75 17.20
C CYS A 106 -7.83 -0.97 16.11
N ASP A 107 -8.24 -1.09 14.84
CA ASP A 107 -7.36 -1.25 13.69
C ASP A 107 -6.52 0.01 13.45
N TRP A 108 -7.15 1.19 13.58
CA TRP A 108 -6.47 2.48 13.49
C TRP A 108 -5.42 2.64 14.59
N ASN A 109 -5.75 2.31 15.85
CA ASN A 109 -4.78 2.37 16.95
C ASN A 109 -3.66 1.32 16.80
N PHE A 110 -3.98 0.14 16.28
CA PHE A 110 -3.00 -0.91 15.99
C PHE A 110 -2.01 -0.46 14.92
N ILE A 111 -2.48 0.04 13.78
CA ILE A 111 -1.63 0.23 12.60
C ILE A 111 -0.56 1.30 12.79
N HIS A 112 -0.88 2.38 13.51
CA HIS A 112 0.10 3.41 13.85
C HIS A 112 1.24 2.86 14.69
N ARG A 113 0.91 2.08 15.73
CA ARG A 113 1.91 1.44 16.58
C ARG A 113 2.71 0.39 15.80
N ALA A 114 2.04 -0.37 14.93
CA ALA A 114 2.67 -1.40 14.12
C ALA A 114 3.70 -0.81 13.14
N ARG A 115 3.33 0.22 12.39
CA ARG A 115 4.23 0.90 11.43
C ARG A 115 5.42 1.58 12.09
N LEU A 116 5.25 2.05 13.32
CA LEU A 116 6.31 2.69 14.12
C LEU A 116 7.16 1.70 14.93
N GLY A 117 6.82 0.40 14.93
CA GLY A 117 7.55 -0.61 15.71
C GLY A 117 7.27 -0.57 17.22
N PHE A 118 6.14 0.01 17.64
CA PHE A 118 5.75 0.20 19.03
C PHE A 118 4.76 -0.85 19.57
N LEU A 119 4.51 -1.95 18.84
CA LEU A 119 3.72 -3.04 19.38
C LEU A 119 4.44 -3.69 20.57
N GLN A 120 3.68 -4.00 21.62
CA GLN A 120 4.21 -4.70 22.79
C GLN A 120 4.41 -6.18 22.43
N LEU A 121 5.63 -6.54 22.05
CA LEU A 121 6.07 -7.90 21.76
C LEU A 121 7.37 -8.16 22.53
N ASN A 122 7.70 -9.42 22.78
CA ASN A 122 8.87 -9.72 23.62
C ASN A 122 10.20 -9.18 23.07
N SER A 123 10.34 -8.99 21.74
CA SER A 123 11.56 -8.42 21.15
C SER A 123 11.65 -6.89 21.14
N THR A 124 10.53 -6.17 21.35
CA THR A 124 10.46 -4.70 21.26
C THR A 124 10.56 -4.01 22.62
N MET A 125 10.51 -4.77 23.72
CA MET A 125 10.65 -4.25 25.09
C MET A 125 12.11 -3.91 25.42
N ARG A 126 12.54 -2.69 25.03
CA ARG A 126 13.94 -2.18 25.11
C ARG A 126 14.56 -2.17 26.52
N PHE A 127 13.76 -2.27 27.58
CA PHE A 127 14.21 -2.17 28.97
C PHE A 127 13.78 -3.35 29.85
N SER A 128 13.37 -4.46 29.24
CA SER A 128 13.00 -5.66 29.99
C SER A 128 14.07 -6.74 29.85
N ASN A 129 14.43 -7.40 30.96
CA ASN A 129 15.20 -8.65 30.94
C ASN A 129 14.37 -9.86 30.45
N ARG A 130 13.28 -9.62 29.72
CA ARG A 130 12.43 -10.71 29.21
C ARG A 130 13.14 -11.45 28.10
N ASN A 131 12.92 -12.77 28.10
CA ASN A 131 13.33 -13.62 27.00
C ASN A 131 12.60 -13.18 25.72
N PRO A 132 13.31 -12.82 24.63
CA PRO A 132 12.69 -12.37 23.39
C PRO A 132 11.98 -13.51 22.64
N ARG A 133 12.12 -14.76 23.10
CA ARG A 133 11.50 -15.93 22.47
C ARG A 133 10.01 -15.97 22.69
N TYR A 134 9.27 -16.35 21.63
CA TYR A 134 7.84 -16.62 21.78
C TYR A 134 7.60 -18.04 22.30
N HIS A 135 6.96 -18.14 23.46
CA HIS A 135 6.78 -19.41 24.18
C HIS A 135 5.94 -20.46 23.41
N LYS A 136 4.94 -20.07 22.61
CA LYS A 136 4.06 -21.07 21.94
C LYS A 136 4.67 -21.71 20.70
N CYS A 137 5.52 -21.00 19.94
CA CYS A 137 6.14 -21.56 18.74
C CYS A 137 7.67 -21.73 18.84
N GLY A 138 8.29 -21.25 19.92
CA GLY A 138 9.73 -21.35 20.15
C GLY A 138 10.61 -20.41 19.32
N TYR A 139 10.02 -19.50 18.54
CA TYR A 139 10.80 -18.61 17.67
C TYR A 139 11.72 -17.69 18.47
N ALA A 140 12.95 -17.49 17.97
CA ALA A 140 14.05 -16.87 18.70
C ALA A 140 13.76 -15.42 19.15
N ARG A 141 13.05 -14.65 18.31
CA ARG A 141 12.73 -13.24 18.55
C ARG A 141 11.31 -12.93 18.11
N GLU A 142 10.43 -12.66 19.07
CA GLU A 142 9.04 -12.29 18.82
C GLU A 142 8.94 -10.86 18.28
N THR A 143 9.13 -10.71 16.96
CA THR A 143 9.03 -9.45 16.22
C THR A 143 7.68 -9.34 15.51
N ILE A 144 7.33 -8.14 15.03
CA ILE A 144 6.12 -7.93 14.23
C ILE A 144 6.10 -8.84 12.97
N PRO A 145 7.17 -8.93 12.14
CA PRO A 145 7.20 -9.86 11.01
C PRO A 145 6.97 -11.31 11.45
N HIS A 146 7.55 -11.73 12.58
CA HIS A 146 7.29 -13.06 13.11
C HIS A 146 5.80 -13.26 13.39
N VAL A 147 5.18 -12.40 14.21
CA VAL A 147 3.79 -12.56 14.63
C VAL A 147 2.83 -12.51 13.44
N LEU A 148 3.01 -11.56 12.53
CA LEU A 148 2.07 -11.34 11.43
C LEU A 148 2.26 -12.29 10.25
N ASN A 149 3.49 -12.73 9.95
CA ASN A 149 3.79 -13.44 8.71
C ASN A 149 4.44 -14.83 8.89
N HIS A 150 5.01 -15.16 10.06
CA HIS A 150 5.82 -16.39 10.22
C HIS A 150 5.47 -17.26 11.43
N CYS A 151 4.64 -16.80 12.36
CA CYS A 151 4.20 -17.55 13.54
C CYS A 151 3.18 -18.65 13.17
N LYS A 152 3.64 -19.89 12.99
CA LYS A 152 2.82 -21.06 12.58
C LYS A 152 1.47 -21.23 13.31
N PRO A 153 1.33 -20.94 14.62
CA PRO A 153 0.03 -20.95 15.30
C PRO A 153 -1.07 -20.12 14.63
N HIS A 154 -0.71 -19.15 13.79
CA HIS A 154 -1.63 -18.26 13.07
C HIS A 154 -1.87 -18.66 11.61
N SER A 155 -1.46 -19.86 11.20
CA SER A 155 -1.55 -20.30 9.80
C SER A 155 -2.97 -20.36 9.24
N ASP A 156 -3.99 -20.67 10.06
CA ASP A 156 -5.40 -20.59 9.66
C ASP A 156 -5.81 -19.14 9.35
N ALA A 157 -5.36 -18.17 10.15
CA ALA A 157 -5.60 -16.75 9.91
C ALA A 157 -5.04 -16.31 8.56
N TRP A 158 -3.81 -16.73 8.24
CA TRP A 158 -3.16 -16.35 6.98
C TRP A 158 -3.91 -16.88 5.76
N LYS A 159 -4.40 -18.12 5.83
CA LYS A 159 -5.24 -18.69 4.76
C LYS A 159 -6.52 -17.89 4.56
N ARG A 160 -7.24 -17.60 5.65
CA ARG A 160 -8.49 -16.80 5.59
C ARG A 160 -8.24 -15.37 5.11
N TRP A 161 -7.14 -14.76 5.53
CA TRP A 161 -6.72 -13.43 5.08
C TRP A 161 -6.48 -13.43 3.58
N HIS A 162 -5.70 -14.38 3.11
CA HIS A 162 -5.41 -14.55 1.70
C HIS A 162 -6.69 -14.77 0.87
N ASP A 163 -7.55 -15.70 1.29
CA ASP A 163 -8.83 -15.99 0.64
C ASP A 163 -9.75 -14.75 0.62
N ALA A 164 -9.74 -13.92 1.66
CA ALA A 164 -10.54 -12.69 1.70
C ALA A 164 -10.13 -11.69 0.60
N ILE A 165 -8.83 -11.50 0.39
CA ILE A 165 -8.30 -10.62 -0.67
C ILE A 165 -8.64 -11.20 -2.05
N GLN A 166 -8.36 -12.48 -2.25
CA GLN A 166 -8.65 -13.21 -3.49
C GLN A 166 -10.14 -13.11 -3.86
N ASN A 167 -11.03 -13.43 -2.93
CA ASN A 167 -12.47 -13.39 -3.16
C ASN A 167 -12.99 -11.97 -3.48
N ARG A 168 -12.36 -10.93 -2.92
CA ARG A 168 -12.70 -9.54 -3.25
C ARG A 168 -12.31 -9.20 -4.68
N VAL A 169 -11.11 -9.58 -5.12
CA VAL A 169 -10.65 -9.34 -6.50
C VAL A 169 -11.45 -10.18 -7.50
N ALA A 170 -11.69 -11.46 -7.23
CA ALA A 170 -12.47 -12.33 -8.10
C ALA A 170 -13.90 -11.80 -8.35
N ARG A 171 -14.56 -11.26 -7.31
CA ARG A 171 -15.88 -10.63 -7.44
C ARG A 171 -15.87 -9.31 -8.20
N ALA A 172 -14.72 -8.64 -8.29
CA ALA A 172 -14.57 -7.39 -9.02
C ALA A 172 -14.39 -7.59 -10.53
N ILE A 173 -14.06 -8.82 -10.97
CA ILE A 173 -13.91 -9.16 -12.38
C ILE A 173 -15.32 -9.34 -12.99
N PRO A 174 -15.70 -8.55 -14.00
CA PRO A 174 -17.00 -8.71 -14.66
C PRO A 174 -17.10 -10.06 -15.37
N SER A 175 -18.26 -10.71 -15.31
CA SER A 175 -18.54 -11.96 -16.05
C SER A 175 -18.44 -11.80 -17.57
N SER A 176 -18.54 -10.56 -18.07
CA SER A 176 -18.32 -10.24 -19.48
C SER A 176 -16.87 -10.44 -19.92
N VAL A 177 -15.90 -10.38 -19.00
CA VAL A 177 -14.46 -10.55 -19.30
C VAL A 177 -14.11 -12.00 -19.59
N GLY A 178 -14.64 -12.93 -18.81
CA GLY A 178 -14.29 -14.35 -18.93
C GLY A 178 -14.72 -15.19 -17.73
N SER A 179 -14.17 -16.41 -17.66
CA SER A 179 -14.43 -17.35 -16.57
C SER A 179 -13.29 -17.34 -15.56
N VAL A 180 -13.62 -17.27 -14.27
CA VAL A 180 -12.66 -17.30 -13.16
C VAL A 180 -12.68 -18.68 -12.49
N SER A 181 -11.51 -19.26 -12.28
CA SER A 181 -11.30 -20.47 -11.48
C SER A 181 -10.43 -20.14 -10.28
N ILE A 182 -10.81 -20.64 -9.11
CA ILE A 182 -10.16 -20.35 -7.82
C ILE A 182 -9.64 -21.64 -7.18
N ASN A 183 -8.39 -21.62 -6.70
CA ASN A 183 -7.77 -22.68 -5.89
C ASN A 183 -7.90 -24.09 -6.50
N LYS A 184 -7.81 -24.20 -7.83
CA LYS A 184 -7.88 -25.48 -8.55
C LYS A 184 -6.51 -25.91 -9.03
N LYS A 185 -6.27 -27.22 -9.04
CA LYS A 185 -5.07 -27.80 -9.66
C LYS A 185 -5.04 -27.45 -11.15
N PHE A 186 -3.91 -26.94 -11.62
CA PHE A 186 -3.72 -26.69 -13.03
C PHE A 186 -3.40 -28.01 -13.75
N PRO A 187 -4.16 -28.40 -14.80
CA PRO A 187 -3.97 -29.66 -15.49
C PRO A 187 -2.73 -29.63 -16.41
N GLY A 188 -2.25 -30.80 -16.85
CA GLY A 188 -1.25 -30.91 -17.92
C GLY A 188 0.21 -30.65 -17.52
N LEU A 189 0.49 -30.42 -16.24
CA LEU A 189 1.85 -30.25 -15.71
C LEU A 189 2.31 -31.45 -14.88
N THR A 190 3.61 -31.76 -14.96
CA THR A 190 4.25 -32.81 -14.13
C THR A 190 4.24 -32.43 -12.65
N LYS A 191 4.51 -31.15 -12.34
CA LYS A 191 4.41 -30.60 -10.99
C LYS A 191 2.97 -30.15 -10.73
N THR A 192 2.39 -30.62 -9.62
CA THR A 192 1.08 -30.12 -9.17
C THR A 192 1.21 -28.67 -8.73
N LEU A 193 0.64 -27.76 -9.52
CA LEU A 193 0.51 -26.34 -9.19
C LEU A 193 -0.96 -26.01 -8.95
N ILE A 194 -1.22 -25.26 -7.89
CA ILE A 194 -2.55 -24.78 -7.50
C ILE A 194 -2.44 -23.26 -7.43
N PRO A 195 -2.61 -22.56 -8.56
CA PRO A 195 -2.70 -21.11 -8.55
C PRO A 195 -3.93 -20.65 -7.78
N ASP A 196 -3.83 -19.49 -7.15
CA ASP A 196 -4.95 -18.93 -6.41
C ASP A 196 -6.08 -18.57 -7.38
N MET A 197 -5.80 -17.84 -8.45
CA MET A 197 -6.81 -17.46 -9.42
C MET A 197 -6.31 -17.67 -10.86
N VAL A 198 -7.17 -18.25 -11.69
CA VAL A 198 -6.98 -18.35 -13.13
C VAL A 198 -8.18 -17.71 -13.81
N LEU A 199 -7.94 -16.66 -14.60
CA LEU A 199 -8.94 -16.04 -15.47
C LEU A 199 -8.67 -16.48 -16.91
N THR A 200 -9.67 -17.11 -17.53
CA THR A 200 -9.68 -17.34 -18.99
C THR A 200 -10.60 -16.30 -19.61
N LYS A 201 -10.03 -15.35 -20.34
CA LYS A 201 -10.80 -14.33 -21.07
C LYS A 201 -11.58 -14.96 -22.20
N LYS A 202 -12.67 -14.30 -22.61
CA LYS A 202 -13.42 -14.69 -23.82
C LYS A 202 -12.58 -14.65 -25.09
N SER A 203 -11.52 -13.82 -25.12
CA SER A 203 -10.54 -13.79 -26.22
C SER A 203 -9.65 -15.04 -26.31
N GLY A 204 -9.66 -15.89 -25.28
CA GLY A 204 -8.79 -17.07 -25.17
C GLY A 204 -7.49 -16.82 -24.37
N GLU A 205 -7.17 -15.57 -24.02
CA GLU A 205 -6.04 -15.26 -23.15
C GLU A 205 -6.27 -15.79 -21.72
N VAL A 206 -5.20 -16.32 -21.11
CA VAL A 206 -5.23 -16.86 -19.74
C VAL A 206 -4.35 -16.02 -18.82
N PHE A 207 -4.89 -15.59 -17.68
CA PHE A 207 -4.18 -14.86 -16.63
C PHE A 207 -4.12 -15.70 -15.37
N ILE A 208 -2.91 -15.97 -14.89
CA ILE A 208 -2.63 -16.60 -13.61
C ILE A 208 -2.32 -15.49 -12.63
N ILE A 209 -3.15 -15.31 -11.60
CA ILE A 209 -2.98 -14.29 -10.58
C ILE A 209 -2.90 -14.96 -9.22
N ASP A 210 -1.76 -14.78 -8.57
CA ASP A 210 -1.55 -15.27 -7.20
C ASP A 210 -1.63 -14.11 -6.20
N PHE A 211 -1.96 -14.40 -4.94
CA PHE A 211 -2.07 -13.38 -3.90
C PHE A 211 -0.98 -13.57 -2.87
N THR A 212 -0.51 -12.47 -2.31
CA THR A 212 0.50 -12.53 -1.26
C THR A 212 0.39 -11.37 -0.30
N VAL A 213 0.55 -11.70 0.98
CA VAL A 213 0.67 -10.75 2.06
C VAL A 213 2.10 -10.81 2.56
N ALA A 214 2.88 -9.78 2.26
CA ALA A 214 4.30 -9.70 2.61
C ALA A 214 4.53 -8.73 3.77
N PHE A 215 5.54 -8.97 4.61
CA PHE A 215 5.95 -7.95 5.57
C PHE A 215 6.67 -6.80 4.85
N GLU A 216 6.36 -5.57 5.23
CA GLU A 216 6.83 -4.34 4.60
C GLU A 216 8.26 -3.96 5.05
N ASP A 217 9.25 -4.74 4.62
CA ASP A 217 10.67 -4.40 4.82
C ASP A 217 11.28 -3.79 3.56
N ARG A 218 11.02 -2.49 3.35
CA ARG A 218 11.38 -1.72 2.14
C ARG A 218 10.71 -2.24 0.86
N LEU A 219 10.85 -1.50 -0.24
CA LEU A 219 10.22 -1.84 -1.53
C LEU A 219 10.64 -3.21 -2.06
N LYS A 220 11.91 -3.59 -1.81
CA LYS A 220 12.45 -4.88 -2.27
C LYS A 220 11.65 -6.06 -1.73
N SER A 221 11.09 -5.98 -0.52
CA SER A 221 10.32 -7.08 0.07
C SER A 221 9.06 -7.42 -0.75
N LEU A 222 8.27 -6.40 -1.13
CA LEU A 222 7.06 -6.56 -1.94
C LEU A 222 7.42 -7.00 -3.37
N ALA A 223 8.42 -6.38 -3.98
CA ALA A 223 8.89 -6.75 -5.31
C ALA A 223 9.39 -8.21 -5.36
N SER A 224 10.13 -8.64 -4.34
CA SER A 224 10.63 -10.02 -4.23
C SER A 224 9.49 -11.01 -3.98
N ALA A 225 8.47 -10.62 -3.20
CA ALA A 225 7.28 -11.43 -2.99
C ALA A 225 6.49 -11.62 -4.29
N ARG A 226 6.31 -10.56 -5.10
CA ARG A 226 5.71 -10.64 -6.44
C ARG A 226 6.49 -11.59 -7.34
N GLN A 227 7.80 -11.34 -7.49
CA GLN A 227 8.66 -12.13 -8.38
C GLN A 227 8.66 -13.61 -8.01
N SER A 228 8.71 -13.93 -6.71
CA SER A 228 8.65 -15.32 -6.24
C SER A 228 7.36 -16.04 -6.67
N LYS A 229 6.22 -15.34 -6.73
CA LYS A 229 4.96 -15.91 -7.24
C LYS A 229 4.99 -16.05 -8.75
N ILE A 230 5.49 -15.06 -9.48
CA ILE A 230 5.67 -15.12 -10.93
C ILE A 230 6.53 -16.33 -11.32
N ASP A 231 7.70 -16.47 -10.72
CA ASP A 231 8.63 -17.58 -10.98
C ASP A 231 7.99 -18.94 -10.66
N LYS A 232 7.21 -19.03 -9.59
CA LYS A 232 6.51 -20.25 -9.18
C LYS A 232 5.54 -20.76 -10.25
N TYR A 233 4.84 -19.86 -10.94
CA TYR A 233 3.79 -20.21 -11.91
C TYR A 233 4.18 -19.97 -13.38
N LEU A 234 5.38 -19.47 -13.66
CA LEU A 234 5.93 -19.39 -15.00
C LEU A 234 5.80 -20.71 -15.80
N PRO A 235 5.97 -21.92 -15.20
CA PRO A 235 5.75 -23.17 -15.92
C PRO A 235 4.34 -23.35 -16.50
N ILE A 236 3.30 -22.75 -15.88
CA ILE A 236 1.93 -22.76 -16.42
C ILE A 236 1.88 -21.96 -17.74
N VAL A 237 2.51 -20.78 -17.74
CA VAL A 237 2.55 -19.91 -18.92
C VAL A 237 3.30 -20.59 -20.06
N GLU A 238 4.44 -21.22 -19.78
CA GLU A 238 5.22 -21.96 -20.78
C GLU A 238 4.44 -23.16 -21.34
N HIS A 239 3.70 -23.88 -20.50
CA HIS A 239 2.84 -24.97 -20.92
C HIS A 239 1.73 -24.48 -21.85
N LEU A 240 1.00 -23.42 -21.48
CA LEU A 240 -0.05 -22.84 -22.31
C LEU A 240 0.48 -22.28 -23.64
N ARG A 241 1.66 -21.66 -23.63
CA ARG A 241 2.32 -21.19 -24.86
C ARG A 241 2.65 -22.33 -25.82
N ARG A 242 3.11 -23.48 -25.30
CA ARG A 242 3.33 -24.69 -26.12
C ARG A 242 2.05 -25.24 -26.74
N GLU A 243 0.90 -25.01 -26.10
CA GLU A 243 -0.43 -25.32 -26.65
C GLU A 243 -0.97 -24.23 -27.60
N GLY A 244 -0.17 -23.22 -27.95
CA GLY A 244 -0.58 -22.12 -28.83
C GLY A 244 -1.50 -21.09 -28.17
N LYS A 245 -1.58 -21.06 -26.83
CA LYS A 245 -2.39 -20.10 -26.07
C LYS A 245 -1.55 -18.93 -25.57
N THR A 246 -2.15 -17.74 -25.56
CA THR A 246 -1.58 -16.57 -24.90
C THR A 246 -1.82 -16.65 -23.39
N ALA A 247 -0.75 -16.59 -22.60
CA ALA A 247 -0.83 -16.68 -21.15
C ALA A 247 0.11 -15.69 -20.45
N HIS A 248 -0.36 -15.20 -19.30
CA HIS A 248 0.32 -14.23 -18.45
C HIS A 248 0.27 -14.70 -16.99
N VAL A 249 1.27 -14.31 -16.22
CA VAL A 249 1.33 -14.54 -14.77
C VAL A 249 1.65 -13.23 -14.08
N ASP A 250 0.94 -12.94 -12.99
CA ASP A 250 1.26 -11.83 -12.10
C ASP A 250 0.77 -12.13 -10.67
N ALA A 251 1.00 -11.20 -9.74
CA ALA A 251 0.50 -11.31 -8.38
C ALA A 251 -0.17 -10.02 -7.88
N ILE A 252 -1.07 -10.18 -6.91
CA ILE A 252 -1.56 -9.08 -6.08
C ILE A 252 -0.82 -9.11 -4.75
N VAL A 253 0.00 -8.09 -4.51
CA VAL A 253 0.85 -7.97 -3.32
C VAL A 253 0.32 -6.89 -2.39
N VAL A 254 0.07 -7.26 -1.14
CA VAL A 254 -0.33 -6.32 -0.09
C VAL A 254 0.65 -6.46 1.06
N GLY A 255 1.07 -5.34 1.62
CA GLY A 255 1.89 -5.34 2.82
C GLY A 255 1.06 -5.68 4.06
N SER A 256 1.59 -6.47 4.99
CA SER A 256 0.88 -6.87 6.22
C SER A 256 0.56 -5.69 7.15
N LEU A 257 1.11 -4.51 6.89
CA LEU A 257 0.80 -3.25 7.58
C LEU A 257 0.01 -2.28 6.67
N GLY A 258 -0.80 -2.82 5.75
CA GLY A 258 -1.77 -2.04 4.98
C GLY A 258 -1.24 -1.39 3.71
N SER A 259 -0.01 -1.67 3.28
CA SER A 259 0.54 -1.09 2.05
C SER A 259 -0.02 -1.74 0.78
N TRP A 260 -0.33 -0.91 -0.21
CA TRP A 260 -0.68 -1.33 -1.56
C TRP A 260 0.54 -1.28 -2.48
N ASP A 261 0.87 -2.39 -3.14
CA ASP A 261 1.87 -2.39 -4.21
C ASP A 261 1.30 -1.69 -5.47
N PRO A 262 1.90 -0.60 -5.98
CA PRO A 262 1.43 0.08 -7.18
C PRO A 262 1.29 -0.85 -8.40
N ALA A 263 2.14 -1.87 -8.54
CA ALA A 263 2.09 -2.81 -9.66
C ALA A 263 0.80 -3.65 -9.66
N ASN A 264 0.04 -3.69 -8.55
CA ASN A 264 -1.29 -4.29 -8.55
C ASN A 264 -2.27 -3.58 -9.48
N ASP A 265 -2.10 -2.28 -9.73
CA ASP A 265 -3.03 -1.51 -10.55
C ASP A 265 -3.02 -1.99 -12.01
N ASP A 266 -1.83 -2.27 -12.54
CA ASP A 266 -1.66 -2.83 -13.88
C ASP A 266 -2.21 -4.26 -13.94
N ALA A 267 -1.91 -5.09 -12.93
CA ALA A 267 -2.46 -6.45 -12.84
C ALA A 267 -4.00 -6.45 -12.84
N LEU A 268 -4.61 -5.57 -12.06
CA LEU A 268 -6.07 -5.40 -12.00
C LEU A 268 -6.65 -4.92 -13.33
N ALA A 269 -5.96 -3.99 -14.02
CA ALA A 269 -6.39 -3.50 -15.32
C ALA A 269 -6.36 -4.62 -16.39
N GLN A 270 -5.30 -5.43 -16.39
CA GLN A 270 -5.14 -6.54 -17.35
C GLN A 270 -6.23 -7.62 -17.24
N ILE A 271 -6.74 -7.85 -16.03
CA ILE A 271 -7.85 -8.79 -15.77
C ILE A 271 -9.23 -8.14 -15.88
N GLY A 272 -9.32 -6.90 -16.39
CA GLY A 272 -10.58 -6.23 -16.72
C GLY A 272 -11.30 -5.59 -15.53
N VAL A 273 -10.63 -5.38 -14.38
CA VAL A 273 -11.21 -4.63 -13.27
C VAL A 273 -11.19 -3.14 -13.60
N SER A 274 -12.37 -2.51 -13.58
CA SER A 274 -12.49 -1.08 -13.91
C SER A 274 -11.79 -0.19 -12.87
N ARG A 275 -11.27 0.96 -13.31
CA ARG A 275 -10.66 1.98 -12.42
C ARG A 275 -11.60 2.45 -11.31
N LYS A 276 -12.91 2.56 -11.60
CA LYS A 276 -13.93 2.94 -10.62
C LYS A 276 -14.05 1.88 -9.52
N CYS A 277 -14.11 0.61 -9.91
CA CYS A 277 -14.18 -0.51 -8.98
C CYS A 277 -12.88 -0.63 -8.14
N SER A 278 -11.72 -0.53 -8.80
CA SER A 278 -10.42 -0.65 -8.12
C SER A 278 -10.17 0.46 -7.09
N SER A 279 -10.64 1.68 -7.34
CA SER A 279 -10.46 2.81 -6.41
C SER A 279 -10.91 2.52 -4.99
N LEU A 280 -12.16 2.06 -4.82
CA LEU A 280 -12.68 1.68 -3.50
C LEU A 280 -12.09 0.35 -3.03
N MET A 281 -11.97 -0.62 -3.93
CA MET A 281 -11.48 -1.96 -3.59
C MET A 281 -10.09 -1.92 -2.94
N ARG A 282 -9.17 -1.08 -3.43
CA ARG A 282 -7.82 -0.93 -2.88
C ARG A 282 -7.84 -0.48 -1.42
N LYS A 283 -8.66 0.55 -1.11
CA LYS A 283 -8.84 1.03 0.27
C LYS A 283 -9.37 -0.08 1.16
N LEU A 284 -10.39 -0.80 0.70
CA LEU A 284 -10.98 -1.92 1.45
C LEU A 284 -9.99 -3.07 1.67
N ILE A 285 -9.15 -3.41 0.68
CA ILE A 285 -8.09 -4.42 0.83
C ILE A 285 -7.05 -3.97 1.86
N CYS A 286 -6.60 -2.71 1.81
CA CYS A 286 -5.69 -2.15 2.81
C CYS A 286 -6.29 -2.23 4.22
N SER A 287 -7.55 -1.83 4.40
CA SER A 287 -8.22 -1.90 5.70
C SER A 287 -8.46 -3.32 6.16
N ASP A 288 -8.90 -4.24 5.29
CA ASP A 288 -9.06 -5.66 5.62
C ASP A 288 -7.74 -6.29 6.07
N THR A 289 -6.64 -5.92 5.41
CA THR A 289 -5.29 -6.35 5.76
C THR A 289 -4.88 -5.87 7.15
N ILE A 290 -5.15 -4.61 7.47
CA ILE A 290 -4.90 -4.07 8.82
C ILE A 290 -5.79 -4.78 9.87
N ARG A 291 -7.04 -5.04 9.51
CA ARG A 291 -8.00 -5.77 10.35
C ARG A 291 -7.47 -7.16 10.71
N TRP A 292 -7.03 -7.93 9.72
CA TRP A 292 -6.41 -9.24 9.92
C TRP A 292 -5.15 -9.16 10.78
N GLY A 293 -4.28 -8.17 10.54
CA GLY A 293 -3.09 -7.95 11.37
C GLY A 293 -3.45 -7.66 12.84
N THR A 294 -4.49 -6.86 13.07
CA THR A 294 -5.00 -6.55 14.41
C THR A 294 -5.56 -7.79 15.09
N ASP A 295 -6.42 -8.54 14.41
CA ASP A 295 -7.06 -9.75 14.93
C ASP A 295 -6.00 -10.82 15.28
N ILE A 296 -4.97 -11.00 14.43
CA ILE A 296 -3.82 -11.89 14.68
C ILE A 296 -3.03 -11.42 15.91
N TYR A 297 -2.74 -10.12 16.01
CA TYR A 297 -2.00 -9.55 17.12
C TYR A 297 -2.75 -9.72 18.45
N ILE A 298 -4.05 -9.44 18.48
CA ILE A 298 -4.87 -9.60 19.68
C ILE A 298 -4.97 -11.08 20.08
N GLN A 299 -5.16 -11.99 19.12
CA GLN A 299 -5.12 -13.43 19.40
C GLN A 299 -3.74 -13.87 19.92
N HIS A 300 -2.66 -13.30 19.39
CA HIS A 300 -1.30 -13.58 19.85
C HIS A 300 -1.12 -13.23 21.32
N LEU A 301 -1.55 -12.02 21.72
CA LEU A 301 -1.43 -11.53 23.09
C LEU A 301 -2.36 -12.26 24.07
N THR A 302 -3.62 -12.45 23.70
CA THR A 302 -4.66 -12.92 24.61
C THR A 302 -4.84 -14.44 24.59
N GLY A 303 -4.38 -15.10 23.53
CA GLY A 303 -4.70 -16.50 23.25
C GLY A 303 -6.16 -16.75 22.81
N LYS A 304 -7.01 -15.72 22.73
CA LYS A 304 -8.43 -15.85 22.33
C LYS A 304 -8.58 -15.65 20.83
N LYS A 305 -9.28 -16.56 20.15
CA LYS A 305 -9.55 -16.48 18.71
C LYS A 305 -10.37 -15.23 18.37
N GLN A 306 -10.03 -14.56 17.27
CA GLN A 306 -10.66 -13.29 16.84
C GLN A 306 -11.43 -13.38 15.51
N TYR A 307 -11.38 -14.51 14.79
CA TYR A 307 -11.87 -14.69 13.41
C TYR A 307 -12.39 -16.11 13.13
#